data_AF-A0A6L9U345-F1
#
_entry.id   AF-A0A6L9U345-F1
#
_cell.length_a   1.000
_cell.length_b   1.000
_cell.length_c   1.000
_cell.angle_alpha   90.00
_cell.angle_beta   90.00
_cell.angle_gamma   90.00
#
_symmetry.space_group_name_H-M   'P 1'
#
loop_
_entity.id
_entity.type
_entity.pdbx_description
1 polymer ?
#
loop_
_entity_poly.entity_id
_entity_poly.type
_entity_poly.pdbx_seq_one_letter_code
_entity_poly.pdbx_strand_id
1 'polypeptide(L)'
;MLVRVLVFAGIIAAAATQVPMLVNGYGEHAEKPMPVEAVALAPPKVDAPVSYGSVSLRADAGGHYQGDFTINGRTVHGMIDTGATYVAINESTARSLGFSSVDLDYRYPIQTANGTSKVAYVKLDRLEIGTVRVRDVDAVVAKDSALSTTLIGMSFMKKLNSFGVQSGTLLLKQ
;
A
#
# COMPACT_ATOMS: atom_id res chain seq x y z
N MET A 1 29.36 -61.65 -43.44
CA MET A 1 28.66 -62.93 -43.71
C MET A 1 27.61 -63.09 -42.62
N LEU A 2 26.32 -63.03 -42.94
CA LEU A 2 25.48 -64.05 -43.57
C LEU A 2 24.73 -64.87 -42.49
N VAL A 3 23.41 -64.70 -42.48
CA VAL A 3 22.41 -65.28 -41.57
C VAL A 3 22.35 -66.82 -41.64
N ARG A 4 21.99 -67.47 -40.52
CA ARG A 4 21.28 -68.76 -40.45
C ARG A 4 20.50 -68.84 -39.11
N VAL A 5 19.16 -68.80 -39.10
CA VAL A 5 18.19 -69.95 -39.22
C VAL A 5 17.97 -70.62 -37.84
N LEU A 6 16.89 -70.28 -37.09
CA LEU A 6 15.57 -70.99 -36.95
C LEU A 6 15.67 -72.30 -36.11
N VAL A 7 14.74 -72.76 -35.25
CA VAL A 7 13.27 -72.59 -35.14
C VAL A 7 12.72 -73.09 -33.75
N PHE A 8 11.68 -72.44 -33.17
CA PHE A 8 10.59 -72.87 -32.22
C PHE A 8 10.86 -73.76 -30.97
N ALA A 9 10.05 -73.77 -29.87
CA ALA A 9 8.70 -73.24 -29.53
C ALA A 9 8.62 -72.84 -28.02
N GLY A 10 7.51 -72.40 -27.38
CA GLY A 10 6.15 -72.04 -27.83
C GLY A 10 5.10 -71.85 -26.70
N ILE A 11 4.38 -70.71 -26.72
CA ILE A 11 3.01 -70.40 -26.22
C ILE A 11 2.60 -70.66 -24.72
N ILE A 12 2.50 -69.55 -23.97
CA ILE A 12 1.40 -69.06 -23.06
C ILE A 12 0.67 -70.05 -22.10
N ALA A 13 0.69 -69.79 -20.77
CA ALA A 13 -0.50 -69.47 -19.92
C ALA A 13 -0.24 -69.48 -18.39
N ALA A 14 -1.05 -68.70 -17.65
CA ALA A 14 -1.37 -68.75 -16.19
C ALA A 14 -0.20 -68.60 -15.16
N ALA A 15 -0.14 -67.63 -14.24
CA ALA A 15 -1.09 -67.02 -13.29
C ALA A 15 -0.96 -67.55 -11.84
N ALA A 16 -0.84 -66.60 -10.89
CA ALA A 16 -0.99 -66.75 -9.43
C ALA A 16 -0.12 -67.79 -8.70
N THR A 17 1.01 -67.35 -8.13
CA THR A 17 1.68 -68.01 -7.00
C THR A 17 1.41 -67.24 -5.70
N GLN A 18 1.03 -67.97 -4.65
CA GLN A 18 0.54 -67.42 -3.38
C GLN A 18 1.66 -67.11 -2.37
N VAL A 19 1.37 -66.16 -1.48
CA VAL A 19 2.00 -65.93 -0.15
C VAL A 19 1.57 -67.04 0.84
N PRO A 20 1.99 -67.10 2.13
CA PRO A 20 3.16 -66.53 2.84
C PRO A 20 3.88 -67.56 3.78
N MET A 21 4.95 -67.17 4.50
CA MET A 21 4.97 -67.11 5.99
C MET A 21 6.34 -66.85 6.65
N LEU A 22 6.30 -65.95 7.64
CA LEU A 22 6.92 -65.97 8.98
C LEU A 22 8.33 -66.56 9.22
N VAL A 23 9.25 -65.71 9.68
CA VAL A 23 9.99 -65.69 10.98
C VAL A 23 10.86 -64.41 10.90
N ASN A 24 10.87 -63.44 11.82
CA ASN A 24 11.08 -63.53 13.26
C ASN A 24 10.35 -62.38 14.00
N GLY A 25 9.85 -62.59 15.21
CA GLY A 25 9.11 -61.57 15.98
C GLY A 25 9.82 -61.10 17.26
N TYR A 26 9.25 -60.07 17.90
CA TYR A 26 9.59 -59.50 19.22
C TYR A 26 11.04 -58.97 19.35
N GLY A 27 11.36 -57.72 19.68
CA GLY A 27 10.72 -56.56 20.33
C GLY A 27 11.90 -55.65 20.75
N GLU A 28 11.78 -54.39 21.17
CA GLU A 28 10.66 -53.55 21.56
C GLU A 28 10.95 -52.05 21.25
N HIS A 29 9.99 -51.17 21.55
CA HIS A 29 10.15 -49.71 21.70
C HIS A 29 10.67 -48.88 20.51
N ALA A 30 9.76 -48.60 19.57
CA ALA A 30 9.83 -47.41 18.74
C ALA A 30 9.14 -46.23 19.45
N GLU A 31 9.90 -45.23 19.90
CA GLU A 31 9.34 -43.90 20.16
C GLU A 31 9.22 -43.17 18.81
N LYS A 32 7.99 -42.78 18.45
CA LYS A 32 7.68 -42.22 17.13
C LYS A 32 8.05 -40.73 17.11
N PRO A 33 9.03 -40.27 16.31
CA PRO A 33 9.25 -38.85 16.12
C PRO A 33 8.00 -38.24 15.49
N MET A 34 7.49 -37.16 16.07
CA MET A 34 6.42 -36.40 15.44
C MET A 34 6.92 -35.84 14.09
N PRO A 35 6.07 -35.80 13.05
CA PRO A 35 6.44 -35.11 11.82
C PRO A 35 6.68 -33.63 12.15
N VAL A 36 7.93 -33.18 12.01
CA VAL A 36 8.22 -31.75 11.91
C VAL A 36 7.68 -31.28 10.58
N GLU A 37 6.46 -30.75 10.59
CA GLU A 37 5.85 -30.11 9.44
C GLU A 37 6.75 -28.94 9.04
N ALA A 38 7.40 -29.09 7.88
CA ALA A 38 8.34 -28.10 7.39
C ALA A 38 7.57 -26.84 7.00
N VAL A 39 7.55 -25.86 7.91
CA VAL A 39 7.02 -24.52 7.64
C VAL A 39 7.86 -23.90 6.53
N ALA A 40 7.40 -24.07 5.30
CA ALA A 40 7.95 -23.39 4.16
C ALA A 40 7.79 -21.88 4.39
N LEU A 41 8.91 -21.19 4.62
CA LEU A 41 8.91 -19.73 4.60
C LEU A 41 8.35 -19.29 3.25
N ALA A 42 7.21 -18.63 3.26
CA ALA A 42 6.67 -17.99 2.08
C ALA A 42 7.77 -17.08 1.49
N PRO A 43 7.96 -17.08 0.16
CA PRO A 43 8.98 -16.22 -0.45
C PRO A 43 8.73 -14.78 -0.01
N PRO A 44 9.80 -13.97 0.22
CA PRO A 44 9.64 -12.58 0.58
C PRO A 44 8.73 -11.93 -0.45
N LYS A 45 7.66 -11.29 0.02
CA LYS A 45 6.72 -10.58 -0.83
C LYS A 45 7.51 -9.51 -1.58
N VAL A 46 7.82 -9.79 -2.84
CA VAL A 46 8.48 -8.82 -3.71
C VAL A 46 7.51 -7.66 -3.84
N ASP A 47 7.84 -6.54 -3.20
CA ASP A 47 7.09 -5.30 -3.38
C ASP A 47 7.05 -5.01 -4.88
N ALA A 48 5.83 -4.83 -5.40
CA ALA A 48 5.64 -4.58 -6.82
C ALA A 48 6.50 -3.38 -7.25
N PRO A 49 7.12 -3.42 -8.45
CA PRO A 49 7.99 -2.34 -8.91
C PRO A 49 7.25 -1.01 -8.76
N VAL A 50 7.90 -0.06 -8.08
CA VAL A 50 7.32 1.26 -7.81
C VAL A 50 7.14 1.97 -9.14
N SER A 51 5.94 1.86 -9.71
CA SER A 51 5.51 2.69 -10.82
C SER A 51 5.54 4.13 -10.32
N TYR A 52 6.46 4.94 -10.83
CA TYR A 52 6.62 6.33 -10.44
C TYR A 52 5.29 7.06 -10.66
N GLY A 53 4.61 7.33 -9.55
CA GLY A 53 3.21 7.74 -9.57
C GLY A 53 3.03 9.03 -10.35
N SER A 54 2.11 9.03 -11.30
CA SER A 54 1.70 10.25 -11.98
C SER A 54 0.19 10.36 -12.02
N VAL A 55 -0.30 11.57 -11.69
CA VAL A 55 -1.72 11.92 -11.68
C VAL A 55 -1.92 13.22 -12.44
N SER A 56 -2.98 13.25 -13.24
CA SER A 56 -3.46 14.44 -13.93
C SER A 56 -4.80 14.89 -13.33
N LEU A 57 -4.86 16.12 -12.85
CA LEU A 57 -6.09 16.76 -12.38
C LEU A 57 -6.51 17.83 -13.40
N ARG A 58 -7.74 17.74 -13.91
CA ARG A 58 -8.32 18.84 -14.70
C ARG A 58 -8.80 19.92 -13.74
N ALA A 59 -8.70 21.18 -14.15
CA ALA A 59 -9.34 22.26 -13.41
C ALA A 59 -10.87 22.11 -13.40
N ASP A 60 -11.50 22.55 -12.31
CA ASP A 60 -12.95 22.69 -12.22
C ASP A 60 -13.45 23.92 -13.02
N ALA A 61 -14.76 24.19 -12.96
CA ALA A 61 -15.37 25.35 -13.63
C ALA A 61 -14.89 26.71 -13.09
N GLY A 62 -14.30 26.75 -11.89
CA GLY A 62 -13.69 27.95 -11.28
C GLY A 62 -12.17 28.08 -11.54
N GLY A 63 -11.54 27.09 -12.19
CA GLY A 63 -10.10 27.06 -12.44
C GLY A 63 -9.26 26.37 -11.36
N HIS A 64 -9.88 25.80 -10.32
CA HIS A 64 -9.18 25.14 -9.22
C HIS A 64 -8.88 23.67 -9.54
N TYR A 65 -7.77 23.16 -9.03
CA TYR A 65 -7.46 21.73 -9.08
C TYR A 65 -7.86 21.09 -7.76
N GLN A 66 -8.80 20.15 -7.83
CA GLN A 66 -9.33 19.44 -6.66
C GLN A 66 -9.46 17.94 -6.95
N GLY A 67 -9.53 17.14 -5.89
CA GLY A 67 -9.65 15.69 -6.00
C GLY A 67 -9.74 15.01 -4.65
N ASP A 68 -9.93 13.69 -4.70
CA ASP A 68 -10.03 12.85 -3.51
C ASP A 68 -8.65 12.31 -3.14
N PHE A 69 -8.12 12.77 -2.02
CA PHE A 69 -6.84 12.36 -1.47
C PHE A 69 -7.05 11.27 -0.42
N THR A 70 -6.13 10.30 -0.33
CA THR A 70 -6.09 9.39 0.82
C THR A 70 -5.05 9.89 1.82
N ILE A 71 -5.53 10.41 2.96
CA ILE A 71 -4.71 10.93 4.05
C ILE A 71 -4.80 9.94 5.21
N ASN A 72 -3.67 9.43 5.73
CA ASN A 72 -3.62 8.44 6.81
C ASN A 72 -4.59 7.25 6.64
N GLY A 73 -4.88 6.85 5.38
CA GLY A 73 -5.81 5.76 5.06
C GLY A 73 -7.28 6.13 4.93
N ARG A 74 -7.66 7.42 5.00
CA ARG A 74 -9.03 7.90 4.77
C ARG A 74 -9.13 8.84 3.58
N THR A 75 -10.21 8.74 2.83
CA THR A 75 -10.52 9.64 1.72
C THR A 75 -10.94 11.02 2.26
N VAL A 76 -10.28 12.07 1.78
CA VAL A 76 -10.54 13.48 2.09
C VAL A 76 -10.55 14.25 0.78
N HIS A 77 -11.63 14.97 0.49
CA HIS A 77 -11.68 15.88 -0.65
C HIS A 77 -10.79 17.09 -0.36
N GLY A 78 -9.91 17.44 -1.30
CA GLY A 78 -8.94 18.52 -1.14
C GLY A 78 -8.71 19.33 -2.41
N MET A 79 -8.36 20.60 -2.22
CA MET A 79 -7.99 21.54 -3.28
C MET A 79 -6.49 21.83 -3.23
N ILE A 80 -5.81 21.82 -4.38
CA ILE A 80 -4.41 22.23 -4.49
C ILE A 80 -4.32 23.74 -4.29
N ASP A 81 -3.52 24.18 -3.32
CA ASP A 81 -3.27 25.60 -3.05
C ASP A 81 -1.77 25.86 -2.93
N THR A 82 -1.17 26.45 -3.97
CA THR A 82 0.25 26.80 -3.97
C THR A 82 0.59 28.03 -3.11
N GLY A 83 -0.42 28.78 -2.64
CA GLY A 83 -0.28 29.84 -1.65
C GLY A 83 -0.17 29.32 -0.21
N ALA A 84 -0.71 28.12 0.06
CA ALA A 84 -0.59 27.47 1.36
C ALA A 84 0.82 26.85 1.55
N THR A 85 1.53 27.25 2.61
CA THR A 85 2.84 26.66 2.96
C THR A 85 2.72 25.18 3.37
N TYR A 86 1.71 24.87 4.18
CA TYR A 86 1.43 23.54 4.73
C TYR A 86 0.15 22.96 4.13
N VAL A 87 -0.04 21.64 4.22
CA VAL A 87 -1.38 21.06 4.07
C VAL A 87 -2.23 21.59 5.21
N ALA A 88 -3.40 22.16 4.92
CA ALA A 88 -4.31 22.69 5.92
C ALA A 88 -5.58 21.84 5.97
N ILE A 89 -5.91 21.34 7.15
CA ILE A 89 -7.14 20.60 7.45
C ILE A 89 -7.88 21.28 8.59
N ASN A 90 -9.18 21.02 8.72
CA ASN A 90 -9.97 21.50 9.86
C ASN A 90 -10.03 20.45 10.98
N GLU A 91 -10.53 20.83 12.17
CA GLU A 91 -10.55 19.92 13.32
C GLU A 91 -11.38 18.66 13.06
N SER A 92 -12.52 18.80 12.38
CA SER A 92 -13.40 17.67 12.05
C SER A 92 -12.69 16.65 11.13
N THR A 93 -11.96 17.12 10.12
CA THR A 93 -11.09 16.27 9.30
C THR A 93 -9.98 15.65 10.15
N ALA A 94 -9.26 16.44 10.96
CA ALA A 94 -8.16 15.94 11.79
C ALA A 94 -8.60 14.83 12.78
N ARG A 95 -9.75 15.02 13.45
CA ARG A 95 -10.36 13.99 14.31
C ARG A 95 -10.71 12.73 13.53
N SER A 96 -11.22 12.86 12.31
CA SER A 96 -11.46 11.70 11.45
C SER A 96 -10.17 10.94 11.15
N LEU A 97 -9.08 11.66 10.85
CA LEU A 97 -7.75 11.11 10.57
C LEU A 97 -7.04 10.48 11.79
N GLY A 98 -7.64 10.56 12.97
CA GLY A 98 -7.15 9.95 14.20
C GLY A 98 -6.43 10.90 15.17
N PHE A 99 -6.31 12.19 14.85
CA PHE A 99 -5.74 13.17 15.77
C PHE A 99 -6.74 13.50 16.90
N SER A 100 -6.33 13.28 18.14
CA SER A 100 -7.12 13.57 19.33
C SER A 100 -7.00 15.04 19.74
N SER A 101 -7.88 15.52 20.61
CA SER A 101 -7.77 16.88 21.17
C SER A 101 -6.47 17.15 21.93
N VAL A 102 -5.73 16.10 22.36
CA VAL A 102 -4.44 16.23 23.04
C VAL A 102 -3.31 16.50 22.04
N ASP A 103 -3.44 16.01 20.80
CA ASP A 103 -2.49 16.23 19.70
C ASP A 103 -2.66 17.63 19.07
N LEU A 104 -3.81 18.27 19.29
CA LEU A 104 -4.21 19.51 18.61
C LEU A 104 -3.94 20.76 19.45
N ASP A 105 -2.67 21.14 19.49
CA ASP A 105 -2.16 22.28 20.27
C ASP A 105 -2.18 23.61 19.49
N TYR A 106 -3.27 24.37 19.64
CA TYR A 106 -3.54 25.64 18.94
C TYR A 106 -2.70 26.83 19.43
N ARG A 107 -1.37 26.73 19.31
CA ARG A 107 -0.42 27.79 19.70
C ARG A 107 0.26 28.51 18.54
N TYR A 108 0.29 27.92 17.35
CA TYR A 108 1.03 28.49 16.21
C TYR A 108 0.19 29.57 15.50
N PRO A 109 0.67 30.82 15.40
CA PRO A 109 -0.01 31.86 14.63
C PRO A 109 0.20 31.62 13.13
N ILE A 110 -0.87 31.72 12.35
CA ILE A 110 -0.82 31.75 10.88
C ILE A 110 -1.50 33.01 10.37
N GLN A 111 -0.88 33.66 9.38
CA GLN A 111 -1.45 34.82 8.72
C GLN A 111 -2.36 34.35 7.58
N THR A 112 -3.61 34.80 7.57
CA THR A 112 -4.58 34.54 6.51
C THR A 112 -5.11 35.86 5.96
N ALA A 113 -5.85 35.81 4.85
CA ALA A 113 -6.54 36.99 4.31
C ALA A 113 -7.54 37.61 5.30
N ASN A 114 -8.10 36.81 6.21
CA ASN A 114 -9.04 37.23 7.25
C ASN A 114 -8.34 37.66 8.56
N GLY A 115 -7.01 37.82 8.54
CA GLY A 115 -6.19 38.16 9.71
C GLY A 115 -5.43 36.96 10.29
N THR A 116 -4.91 37.13 11.50
CA THR A 116 -4.11 36.11 12.19
C THR A 116 -5.01 35.12 12.93
N SER A 117 -4.84 33.83 12.67
CA SER A 117 -5.52 32.74 13.40
C SER A 117 -4.50 31.85 14.12
N LYS A 118 -4.95 31.02 15.06
CA LYS A 118 -4.12 29.99 15.70
C LYS A 118 -4.44 28.62 15.12
N VAL A 119 -3.40 27.86 14.79
CA VAL A 119 -3.46 26.48 14.29
C VAL A 119 -2.66 25.56 15.19
N ALA A 120 -3.03 24.27 15.20
CA ALA A 120 -2.16 23.21 15.67
C ALA A 120 -1.27 22.73 14.53
N TYR A 121 -0.05 22.28 14.82
CA TYR A 121 0.86 21.69 13.84
C TYR A 121 0.88 20.18 14.03
N VAL A 122 0.70 19.41 12.96
CA VAL A 122 0.66 17.95 12.97
C VAL A 122 1.47 17.36 11.80
N LYS A 123 1.83 16.09 11.91
CA LYS A 123 2.46 15.33 10.81
C LYS A 123 1.47 14.30 10.27
N LEU A 124 1.27 14.30 8.96
CA LEU A 124 0.51 13.27 8.25
C LEU A 124 1.49 12.18 7.82
N ASP A 125 1.31 10.96 8.33
CA ASP A 125 2.15 9.80 8.02
C ASP A 125 2.17 9.49 6.52
N ARG A 126 1.05 9.76 5.84
CA ARG A 126 0.84 9.40 4.44
C ARG A 126 -0.19 10.30 3.78
N LEU A 127 0.14 10.85 2.62
CA LEU A 127 -0.79 11.58 1.76
C LEU A 127 -0.67 11.10 0.33
N GLU A 128 -1.80 10.76 -0.28
CA GLU A 128 -1.86 10.05 -1.55
C GLU A 128 -2.91 10.66 -2.49
N ILE A 129 -2.66 10.56 -3.79
CA ILE A 129 -3.69 10.74 -4.81
C ILE A 129 -3.36 9.83 -5.99
N GLY A 130 -4.33 9.00 -6.41
CA GLY A 130 -4.13 8.00 -7.45
C GLY A 130 -2.93 7.09 -7.17
N THR A 131 -1.88 7.22 -7.99
CA THR A 131 -0.61 6.47 -7.86
C THR A 131 0.49 7.22 -7.10
N VAL A 132 0.31 8.52 -6.82
CA VAL A 132 1.25 9.35 -6.05
C VAL A 132 1.04 9.10 -4.55
N ARG A 133 2.10 8.77 -3.81
CA ARG A 133 2.10 8.55 -2.36
C ARG A 133 3.33 9.18 -1.71
N VAL A 134 3.14 10.26 -0.96
CA VAL A 134 4.21 10.84 -0.12
C VAL A 134 3.99 10.51 1.36
N ARG A 135 5.04 10.66 2.16
CA ARG A 135 5.05 10.40 3.61
C ARG A 135 5.55 11.61 4.38
N ASP A 136 5.29 11.63 5.68
CA ASP A 136 5.83 12.60 6.63
C ASP A 136 5.52 14.06 6.23
N VAL A 137 4.26 14.32 5.87
CA VAL A 137 3.81 15.64 5.37
C VAL A 137 3.48 16.55 6.54
N ASP A 138 4.08 17.74 6.51
CA ASP A 138 3.86 18.78 7.52
C ASP A 138 2.50 19.44 7.28
N ALA A 139 1.62 19.43 8.28
CA ALA A 139 0.27 19.95 8.16
C ALA A 139 -0.10 20.85 9.33
N VAL A 140 -1.11 21.69 9.09
CA VAL A 140 -1.73 22.54 10.12
C VAL A 140 -3.21 22.20 10.25
N VAL A 141 -3.69 22.22 11.49
CA VAL A 141 -5.10 22.03 11.82
C VAL A 141 -5.68 23.36 12.25
N ALA A 142 -6.69 23.83 11.53
CA ALA A 142 -7.46 25.03 11.85
C ALA A 142 -8.79 24.68 12.53
N LYS A 143 -9.38 25.66 13.22
CA LYS A 143 -10.76 25.55 13.70
C LYS A 143 -11.71 25.38 12.52
N ASP A 144 -12.77 24.57 12.68
CA ASP A 144 -13.78 24.34 11.62
C ASP A 144 -14.44 25.65 11.14
N SER A 145 -14.51 26.68 12.00
CA SER A 145 -14.97 28.02 11.64
C SER A 145 -13.99 28.86 10.81
N ALA A 146 -12.72 28.47 10.72
CA ALA A 146 -11.66 29.18 10.01
C ALA A 146 -11.26 28.49 8.69
N LEU A 147 -11.66 27.22 8.48
CA LEU A 147 -11.34 26.46 7.28
C LEU A 147 -12.45 25.45 6.94
N SER A 148 -13.08 25.64 5.78
CA SER A 148 -14.19 24.81 5.30
C SER A 148 -13.77 23.64 4.40
N THR A 149 -12.62 23.72 3.74
CA THR A 149 -12.11 22.69 2.81
C THR A 149 -10.65 22.35 3.11
N THR A 150 -10.21 21.14 2.76
CA THR A 150 -8.80 20.75 2.90
C THR A 150 -7.98 21.40 1.80
N LEU A 151 -6.89 22.08 2.17
CA LEU A 151 -5.95 22.71 1.25
C LEU A 151 -4.67 21.88 1.18
N ILE A 152 -4.29 21.47 -0.02
CA ILE A 152 -3.10 20.68 -0.30
C ILE A 152 -1.97 21.64 -0.69
N GLY A 153 -1.25 22.08 0.35
CA GLY A 153 -0.20 23.09 0.24
C GLY A 153 1.18 22.58 -0.14
N MET A 154 2.14 23.50 -0.17
CA MET A 154 3.50 23.30 -0.67
C MET A 154 4.31 22.23 0.08
N SER A 155 4.01 21.96 1.35
CA SER A 155 4.56 20.82 2.12
C SER A 155 4.32 19.44 1.47
N PHE A 156 3.22 19.26 0.73
CA PHE A 156 2.99 18.09 -0.13
C PHE A 156 3.68 18.29 -1.49
N MET A 157 3.44 19.42 -2.15
CA MET A 157 3.91 19.65 -3.53
C MET A 157 5.44 19.57 -3.66
N LYS A 158 6.20 19.99 -2.64
CA LYS A 158 7.68 19.93 -2.60
C LYS A 158 8.25 18.52 -2.37
N LYS A 159 7.42 17.52 -2.05
CA LYS A 159 7.81 16.10 -1.93
C LYS A 159 7.63 15.32 -3.25
N LEU A 160 7.13 15.98 -4.29
CA LEU A 160 6.99 15.44 -5.64
C LEU A 160 8.28 15.70 -6.43
N ASN A 161 8.67 14.77 -7.30
CA ASN A 161 9.75 14.98 -8.27
C ASN A 161 9.47 16.17 -9.20
N SER A 162 8.20 16.35 -9.59
CA SER A 162 7.74 17.54 -10.31
C SER A 162 6.23 17.72 -10.22
N PHE A 163 5.79 18.97 -10.38
CA PHE A 163 4.40 19.32 -10.64
C PHE A 163 4.34 20.48 -11.62
N GLY A 164 3.25 20.60 -12.39
CA GLY A 164 3.08 21.71 -13.33
C GLY A 164 1.76 21.65 -14.09
N VAL A 165 1.32 22.80 -14.60
CA VAL A 165 0.09 22.91 -15.40
C VAL A 165 0.44 22.84 -16.89
N GLN A 166 -0.24 21.94 -17.62
CA GLN A 166 -0.19 21.82 -19.07
C GLN A 166 -1.62 21.75 -19.61
N SER A 167 -1.99 22.66 -20.52
CA SER A 167 -3.30 22.67 -21.20
C SER A 167 -4.51 22.56 -20.25
N GLY A 168 -4.51 23.33 -19.15
CA GLY A 168 -5.57 23.33 -18.13
C GLY A 168 -5.63 22.06 -17.25
N THR A 169 -4.56 21.26 -17.26
CA THR A 169 -4.43 20.04 -16.46
C THR A 169 -3.17 20.14 -15.59
N LEU A 170 -3.31 19.99 -14.28
CA LEU A 170 -2.20 19.88 -13.34
C LEU A 170 -1.67 18.45 -13.35
N LEU A 171 -0.39 18.30 -13.67
CA LEU A 171 0.34 17.05 -13.63
C LEU A 171 1.15 16.98 -12.33
N LEU A 172 1.02 15.89 -11.60
CA LEU A 172 1.79 15.55 -10.40
C LEU A 172 2.65 14.32 -10.71
N LYS A 173 3.92 14.32 -10.30
CA LYS A 173 4.85 13.19 -10.49
C LYS A 173 5.69 12.93 -9.24
N GLN A 174 5.68 11.68 -8.79
CA GLN A 174 6.53 11.18 -7.71
C GLN A 174 7.92 10.76 -8.20
#